data_AF-A0A0V0ULH6-F1
#
_entry.id   AF-A0A0V0ULH6-F1
#
_cell.length_a   1.000
_cell.length_b   1.000
_cell.length_c   1.000
_cell.angle_alpha   90.00
_cell.angle_beta   90.00
_cell.angle_gamma   90.00
#
_symmetry.space_group_name_H-M   'P 1'
#
loop_
_entity.id
_entity.type
_entity.pdbx_description
1 polymer ?
#
loop_
_entity_poly.entity_id
_entity_poly.type
_entity_poly.pdbx_seq_one_letter_code
_entity_poly.pdbx_strand_id
1 'polypeptide(L)'
;MRVQCTVHEIPLSRVHMKLQWLLWDSKTLLHCIKFCAQQFRVNLCNAVYFEAEEKTCLHLLLNATQALYEYSESKKLTAHFIEKCVEVEEQQEYQEGSAINRIQPDETSISSPSTPISSTTHNVREQQPDFFHYVAAENVKERYVKLYEFFEICAVQLLNIDIIRNAFAIEIPRKIYSLNRCLHICRRHTSCIAILFSQLHHQCKKIFEGRSSNSISVLAHEMVVALKECYKDRPDERKCNTEPLIYYFKETQEICAVEIYKQKNLTSWEVMAINKDVSNFQACLFKCIINSECNAINYFPTKECHLIKPADESYTFIVKDNSIFAEELYCESGTLVDVIRQK
;
A
#
# COMPACT_ATOMS: atom_id res chain seq x y z
N MET A 1 -23.89 15.89 -13.25
CA MET A 1 -23.90 16.54 -11.92
C MET A 1 -22.66 17.39 -11.80
N ARG A 2 -22.77 18.66 -11.37
CA ARG A 2 -21.62 19.49 -11.00
C ARG A 2 -21.33 19.28 -9.52
N VAL A 3 -20.07 19.14 -9.16
CA VAL A 3 -19.63 19.09 -7.76
C VAL A 3 -19.05 20.45 -7.41
N GLN A 4 -19.62 21.12 -6.42
CA GLN A 4 -19.13 22.40 -5.94
C GLN A 4 -18.48 22.19 -4.57
N CYS A 5 -17.22 22.56 -4.45
CA CYS A 5 -16.44 22.38 -3.24
C CYS A 5 -16.08 23.73 -2.61
N THR A 6 -16.18 23.81 -1.29
CA THR A 6 -15.65 24.91 -0.48
C THR A 6 -14.17 24.61 -0.21
N VAL A 7 -13.28 25.52 -0.62
CA VAL A 7 -11.84 25.33 -0.57
C VAL A 7 -11.19 26.53 0.13
N HIS A 8 -10.37 26.26 1.13
CA HIS A 8 -9.66 27.25 1.93
C HIS A 8 -8.15 27.12 1.72
N GLU A 9 -7.42 28.23 1.72
CA GLU A 9 -5.96 28.20 1.72
C GLU A 9 -5.43 28.13 3.16
N ILE A 10 -4.64 27.11 3.46
CA ILE A 10 -4.09 26.84 4.80
C ILE A 10 -2.55 26.76 4.76
N PRO A 11 -1.84 27.14 5.84
CA PRO A 11 -0.41 26.93 5.94
C PRO A 11 -0.08 25.44 6.10
N LEU A 12 0.91 24.96 5.35
CA LEU A 12 1.34 23.56 5.40
C LEU A 12 2.46 23.37 6.44
N SER A 13 2.11 22.86 7.62
CA SER A 13 3.08 22.57 8.69
C SER A 13 3.84 21.26 8.43
N ARG A 14 4.99 21.09 9.09
CA ARG A 14 5.72 19.80 9.09
C ARG A 14 4.94 18.65 9.74
N VAL A 15 3.89 18.94 10.52
CA VAL A 15 2.99 17.93 11.08
C VAL A 15 2.02 17.44 10.01
N HIS A 16 1.55 18.33 9.13
CA HIS A 16 0.71 18.01 7.97
C HIS A 16 1.45 17.17 6.90
N MET A 17 2.79 17.22 6.90
CA MET A 17 3.65 16.39 6.06
C MET A 17 3.77 14.91 6.52
N LYS A 18 3.07 14.48 7.58
CA LYS A 18 3.12 13.08 8.07
C LYS A 18 2.01 12.16 7.53
N LEU A 19 1.10 12.67 6.70
CA LEU A 19 -0.09 11.94 6.25
C LEU A 19 0.00 11.58 4.77
N GLN A 20 -0.73 10.52 4.39
CA GLN A 20 -0.53 9.73 3.17
C GLN A 20 -0.43 10.57 1.88
N TRP A 21 0.63 10.32 1.11
CA TRP A 21 0.97 11.07 -0.10
C TRP A 21 0.64 10.30 -1.37
N LEU A 22 0.03 11.00 -2.32
CA LEU A 22 0.04 10.63 -3.73
C LEU A 22 0.50 11.86 -4.52
N LEU A 23 1.66 11.75 -5.18
CA LEU A 23 2.20 12.78 -6.07
C LEU A 23 1.64 12.53 -7.48
N TRP A 24 1.04 13.56 -8.08
CA TRP A 24 0.40 13.49 -9.39
C TRP A 24 0.98 14.54 -10.33
N ASP A 25 1.30 14.14 -11.56
CA ASP A 25 1.58 15.07 -12.65
C ASP A 25 0.28 15.78 -13.06
N SER A 26 0.25 17.12 -13.06
CA SER A 26 -0.96 17.87 -13.32
C SER A 26 -0.70 19.24 -13.93
N LYS A 27 -1.35 19.50 -15.07
CA LYS A 27 -1.10 20.70 -15.87
C LYS A 27 -1.45 22.02 -15.17
N THR A 28 -2.34 22.01 -14.17
CA THR A 28 -2.78 23.20 -13.41
C THR A 28 -3.32 22.84 -12.01
N LEU A 29 -3.18 23.75 -11.05
CA LEU A 29 -3.81 23.67 -9.71
C LEU A 29 -5.30 23.26 -9.77
N LEU A 30 -6.07 23.83 -10.71
CA LEU A 30 -7.50 23.54 -10.85
C LEU A 30 -7.78 22.07 -11.21
N HIS A 31 -6.87 21.38 -11.92
CA HIS A 31 -7.01 19.94 -12.16
C HIS A 31 -6.74 19.12 -10.89
N CYS A 32 -5.76 19.52 -10.09
CA CYS A 32 -5.46 18.87 -8.80
C CYS A 32 -6.65 18.97 -7.84
N ILE A 33 -7.20 20.16 -7.66
CA ILE A 33 -8.38 20.37 -6.80
C ILE A 33 -9.57 19.53 -7.30
N LYS A 34 -9.80 19.44 -8.63
CA LYS A 34 -10.86 18.58 -9.19
C LYS A 34 -10.67 17.10 -8.90
N PHE A 35 -9.44 16.58 -9.03
CA PHE A 35 -9.14 15.17 -8.81
C PHE A 35 -9.18 14.84 -7.30
N CYS A 36 -8.69 15.73 -6.44
CA CYS A 36 -8.84 15.60 -4.98
C CYS A 36 -10.31 15.64 -4.56
N ALA A 37 -11.14 16.51 -5.17
CA ALA A 37 -12.58 16.57 -4.92
C ALA A 37 -13.34 15.29 -5.32
N GLN A 38 -12.87 14.54 -6.31
CA GLN A 38 -13.40 13.21 -6.63
C GLN A 38 -13.04 12.20 -5.53
N GLN A 39 -11.80 12.26 -5.04
CA GLN A 39 -11.26 11.41 -3.97
C GLN A 39 -11.79 11.78 -2.55
N PHE A 40 -12.30 13.01 -2.37
CA PHE A 40 -12.87 13.50 -1.12
C PHE A 40 -14.04 12.66 -0.61
N ARG A 41 -14.91 12.20 -1.54
CA ARG A 41 -16.09 11.38 -1.19
C ARG A 41 -15.77 10.04 -0.55
N VAL A 42 -14.57 9.52 -0.81
CA VAL A 42 -14.06 8.26 -0.28
C VAL A 42 -12.99 8.47 0.81
N ASN A 43 -12.90 9.69 1.34
CA ASN A 43 -11.94 10.11 2.37
C ASN A 43 -10.46 9.84 2.00
N LEU A 44 -10.12 9.89 0.70
CA LEU A 44 -8.74 9.65 0.22
C LEU A 44 -7.96 10.94 -0.06
N CYS A 45 -8.62 12.09 -0.16
CA CYS A 45 -7.97 13.40 -0.29
C CYS A 45 -8.87 14.50 0.25
N ASN A 46 -8.32 15.42 1.06
CA ASN A 46 -9.00 16.65 1.46
C ASN A 46 -8.09 17.89 1.45
N ALA A 47 -6.84 17.79 1.00
CA ALA A 47 -6.02 18.96 0.70
C ALA A 47 -5.09 18.73 -0.50
N VAL A 48 -4.72 19.82 -1.15
CA VAL A 48 -3.82 19.84 -2.32
C VAL A 48 -2.71 20.85 -2.11
N TYR A 49 -1.45 20.42 -2.19
CA TYR A 49 -0.33 21.30 -2.51
C TYR A 49 -0.04 21.19 -4.02
N PHE A 50 0.26 22.30 -4.70
CA PHE A 50 0.59 22.33 -6.13
C PHE A 50 1.89 23.08 -6.35
N GLU A 51 2.87 22.41 -6.96
CA GLU A 51 4.12 23.02 -7.38
C GLU A 51 3.97 23.56 -8.81
N ALA A 52 4.14 24.87 -8.98
CA ALA A 52 3.86 25.55 -10.23
C ALA A 52 4.98 25.37 -11.28
N GLU A 53 6.23 25.21 -10.83
CA GLU A 53 7.39 25.04 -11.71
C GLU A 53 7.38 23.64 -12.35
N GLU A 54 7.31 22.59 -11.53
CA GLU A 54 7.29 21.19 -11.96
C GLU A 54 5.92 20.71 -12.46
N LYS A 55 4.85 21.49 -12.23
CA LYS A 55 3.46 21.12 -12.56
C LYS A 55 3.05 19.78 -11.95
N THR A 56 3.39 19.60 -10.69
CA THR A 56 3.01 18.44 -9.87
C THR A 56 2.10 18.90 -8.75
N CYS A 57 1.24 18.00 -8.28
CA CYS A 57 0.51 18.21 -7.04
C CYS A 57 0.58 17.03 -6.11
N LEU A 58 0.65 17.36 -4.82
CA LEU A 58 0.60 16.44 -3.72
C LEU A 58 -0.81 16.42 -3.17
N HIS A 59 -1.46 15.27 -3.29
CA HIS A 59 -2.76 15.02 -2.67
C HIS A 59 -2.54 14.54 -1.25
N LEU A 60 -3.29 15.14 -0.32
CA LEU A 60 -3.10 15.04 1.11
C LEU A 60 -4.44 14.72 1.78
N LEU A 61 -4.36 13.96 2.87
CA LEU A 61 -5.47 13.75 3.81
C LEU A 61 -5.08 14.32 5.17
N LEU A 62 -5.64 15.46 5.53
CA LEU A 62 -5.36 16.20 6.76
C LEU A 62 -6.50 16.05 7.78
N ASN A 63 -6.16 16.05 9.06
CA ASN A 63 -7.15 16.09 10.13
C ASN A 63 -7.74 17.51 10.24
N ALA A 64 -9.04 17.66 9.98
CA ALA A 64 -9.74 18.94 9.99
C ALA A 64 -9.60 19.72 11.32
N THR A 65 -9.49 19.00 12.45
CA THR A 65 -9.35 19.59 13.78
C THR A 65 -7.95 20.21 14.01
N GLN A 66 -6.93 19.72 13.29
CA GLN A 66 -5.55 20.20 13.39
C GLN A 66 -5.23 21.27 12.34
N ALA A 67 -5.76 21.12 11.13
CA ALA A 67 -5.49 21.99 9.98
C ALA A 67 -5.88 23.47 10.18
N LEU A 68 -6.78 23.76 11.14
CA LEU A 68 -7.34 25.09 11.39
C LEU A 68 -6.71 25.85 12.58
N TYR A 69 -5.84 25.23 13.39
CA TYR A 69 -5.49 25.75 14.72
C TYR A 69 -4.02 26.08 15.02
N GLU A 70 -3.05 25.75 14.14
CA GLU A 70 -1.63 26.00 14.42
C GLU A 70 -1.00 27.08 13.55
N TYR A 71 -0.56 28.16 14.20
CA TYR A 71 0.18 29.27 13.62
C TYR A 71 1.64 29.20 14.06
N SER A 72 2.60 29.09 13.13
CA SER A 72 4.01 29.39 13.43
C SER A 72 4.76 29.87 12.19
N GLU A 73 5.69 30.81 12.41
CA GLU A 73 6.41 31.50 11.34
C GLU A 73 7.51 30.65 10.72
N SER A 74 7.26 30.14 9.51
CA SER A 74 8.32 29.89 8.53
C SER A 74 7.73 30.05 7.12
N LYS A 75 8.60 30.30 6.13
CA LYS A 75 8.21 30.71 4.76
C LYS A 75 7.08 29.81 4.21
N LYS A 76 5.92 30.44 3.97
CA LYS A 76 4.63 29.77 3.74
C LYS A 76 4.64 28.89 2.49
N LEU A 77 4.74 27.58 2.69
CA LEU A 77 4.08 26.60 1.82
C LEU A 77 2.60 26.63 2.17
N THR A 78 1.71 26.80 1.18
CA THR A 78 0.26 26.78 1.38
C THR A 78 -0.39 25.64 0.62
N ALA A 79 -1.46 25.10 1.18
CA ALA A 79 -2.27 24.06 0.56
C ALA A 79 -3.74 24.46 0.52
N HIS A 80 -4.45 23.91 -0.44
CA HIS A 80 -5.87 24.13 -0.67
C HIS A 80 -6.66 23.01 -0.01
N PHE A 81 -7.18 23.26 1.19
CA PHE A 81 -8.00 22.33 1.97
C PHE A 81 -9.45 22.38 1.51
N ILE A 82 -10.02 21.22 1.21
CA ILE A 82 -11.41 21.01 0.83
C ILE A 82 -12.20 20.75 2.10
N GLU A 83 -13.04 21.71 2.51
CA GLU A 83 -13.89 21.56 3.71
C GLU A 83 -15.08 20.64 3.42
N LYS A 84 -15.73 20.85 2.28
CA LYS A 84 -16.91 20.11 1.85
C LYS A 84 -17.08 20.18 0.34
N CYS A 85 -17.61 19.12 -0.25
CA CYS A 85 -18.07 19.07 -1.63
C CYS A 85 -19.54 18.66 -1.65
N VAL A 86 -20.39 19.48 -2.27
CA VAL A 86 -21.82 19.19 -2.48
C VAL A 86 -22.08 18.90 -3.95
N GLU A 87 -22.99 17.96 -4.20
CA GLU A 87 -23.59 17.78 -5.52
C GLU A 87 -24.60 18.89 -5.75
N VAL A 88 -24.46 19.59 -6.87
CA VAL A 88 -25.39 20.62 -7.30
C VAL A 88 -26.14 20.06 -8.49
N GLU A 89 -27.42 19.76 -8.26
CA GLU A 89 -28.40 19.65 -9.33
C GLU A 89 -28.70 21.06 -9.86
N GLU A 90 -28.83 21.22 -11.18
CA GLU A 90 -29.29 22.48 -11.73
C GLU A 90 -30.79 22.62 -11.49
N GLN A 91 -31.19 23.47 -10.52
CA GLN A 91 -32.31 24.41 -10.73
C GLN A 91 -32.48 25.48 -9.63
N GLN A 92 -32.79 26.68 -10.12
CA GLN A 92 -33.74 27.68 -9.60
C GLN A 92 -33.97 27.83 -8.09
N GLU A 93 -33.53 28.99 -7.58
CA GLU A 93 -34.29 30.00 -6.83
C GLU A 93 -35.58 29.64 -6.03
N TYR A 94 -35.70 30.29 -4.85
CA TYR A 94 -36.89 30.63 -4.05
C TYR A 94 -37.29 29.85 -2.76
N GLN A 95 -37.22 30.61 -1.65
CA GLN A 95 -38.11 30.72 -0.46
C GLN A 95 -38.42 29.55 0.53
N GLU A 96 -37.87 29.71 1.75
CA GLU A 96 -38.57 30.14 2.99
C GLU A 96 -39.63 29.24 3.68
N GLY A 97 -39.47 28.99 5.01
CA GLY A 97 -40.57 28.53 5.89
C GLY A 97 -40.20 27.81 7.21
N SER A 98 -40.31 28.53 8.34
CA SER A 98 -40.76 28.13 9.71
C SER A 98 -40.85 26.64 10.16
N ALA A 99 -40.65 26.16 11.40
CA ALA A 99 -40.03 26.54 12.70
C ALA A 99 -40.63 25.62 13.83
N ILE A 100 -40.07 25.68 15.06
CA ILE A 100 -40.67 25.33 16.40
C ILE A 100 -40.49 23.89 17.00
N ASN A 101 -39.58 23.80 17.98
CA ASN A 101 -39.62 23.21 19.34
C ASN A 101 -40.57 22.04 19.73
N ARG A 102 -40.08 21.08 20.57
CA ARG A 102 -40.30 21.05 22.05
C ARG A 102 -39.79 19.78 22.81
N ILE A 103 -39.11 20.05 23.95
CA ILE A 103 -39.31 19.48 25.32
C ILE A 103 -38.60 18.17 25.79
N GLN A 104 -37.72 18.34 26.78
CA GLN A 104 -37.30 17.47 27.91
C GLN A 104 -38.23 17.77 29.14
N PRO A 105 -38.27 17.05 30.31
CA PRO A 105 -37.12 16.46 31.02
C PRO A 105 -37.37 15.21 31.94
N ASP A 106 -36.33 14.84 32.72
CA ASP A 106 -36.32 14.42 34.15
C ASP A 106 -36.82 13.03 34.63
N GLU A 107 -36.39 12.45 35.79
CA GLU A 107 -35.51 12.90 36.91
C GLU A 107 -34.82 11.70 37.66
N THR A 108 -33.74 11.98 38.43
CA THR A 108 -33.20 11.42 39.73
C THR A 108 -33.45 9.93 40.18
N SER A 109 -32.60 9.17 40.92
CA SER A 109 -31.78 9.49 42.11
C SER A 109 -30.89 8.34 42.69
N ILE A 110 -29.72 8.66 43.30
CA ILE A 110 -29.20 8.26 44.68
C ILE A 110 -29.13 6.73 45.06
N SER A 111 -28.12 6.11 45.73
CA SER A 111 -26.90 6.47 46.52
C SER A 111 -25.86 5.30 46.64
N SER A 112 -24.64 5.59 47.14
CA SER A 112 -23.55 4.66 47.58
C SER A 112 -23.59 4.37 49.12
N PRO A 113 -22.56 3.81 49.83
CA PRO A 113 -21.45 2.88 49.51
C PRO A 113 -21.21 1.74 50.57
N SER A 114 -20.38 0.72 50.29
CA SER A 114 -19.56 0.01 51.33
C SER A 114 -18.47 -0.95 50.78
N THR A 115 -17.29 -0.91 51.41
CA THR A 115 -16.18 -1.89 51.38
C THR A 115 -16.00 -2.43 52.83
N PRO A 116 -15.18 -3.47 53.19
CA PRO A 116 -13.97 -3.98 52.52
C PRO A 116 -13.72 -5.54 52.59
N ILE A 117 -12.46 -5.95 52.30
CA ILE A 117 -11.74 -7.18 52.73
C ILE A 117 -11.53 -8.31 51.68
N SER A 118 -10.35 -8.24 51.05
CA SER A 118 -9.37 -9.31 50.75
C SER A 118 -9.78 -10.79 50.82
N SER A 119 -9.53 -11.53 49.72
CA SER A 119 -8.60 -12.67 49.76
C SER A 119 -8.01 -13.00 48.39
N THR A 120 -6.77 -13.51 48.39
CA THR A 120 -5.92 -13.71 47.20
C THR A 120 -6.15 -15.09 46.58
N THR A 121 -6.38 -15.16 45.26
CA THR A 121 -5.86 -16.22 44.33
C THR A 121 -6.40 -16.00 42.91
N HIS A 122 -5.92 -14.97 42.20
CA HIS A 122 -6.11 -14.93 40.75
C HIS A 122 -5.05 -15.79 40.06
N ASN A 123 -5.50 -16.92 39.52
CA ASN A 123 -4.78 -17.64 38.46
C ASN A 123 -4.71 -16.73 37.23
N VAL A 124 -3.65 -15.90 37.16
CA VAL A 124 -3.29 -15.20 35.94
C VAL A 124 -2.78 -16.25 34.95
N ARG A 125 -3.70 -16.79 34.16
CA ARG A 125 -3.39 -17.42 32.88
C ARG A 125 -2.57 -16.39 32.11
N GLU A 126 -1.26 -16.64 31.93
CA GLU A 126 -0.40 -15.74 31.16
C GLU A 126 -1.08 -15.46 29.81
N GLN A 127 -1.49 -14.21 29.60
CA GLN A 127 -1.88 -13.77 28.28
C GLN A 127 -0.62 -13.85 27.42
N GLN A 128 -0.64 -14.74 26.43
CA GLN A 128 0.43 -14.88 25.47
C GLN A 128 0.68 -13.49 24.85
N PRO A 129 1.88 -12.92 25.01
CA PRO A 129 2.09 -11.50 24.73
C PRO A 129 1.95 -11.24 23.24
N ASP A 130 0.94 -10.44 22.86
CA ASP A 130 0.78 -10.02 21.47
C ASP A 130 1.97 -9.14 21.07
N PHE A 131 2.77 -9.66 20.16
CA PHE A 131 4.05 -9.09 19.74
C PHE A 131 3.87 -7.69 19.10
N PHE A 132 2.72 -7.45 18.46
CA PHE A 132 2.37 -6.14 17.91
C PHE A 132 1.35 -5.44 18.81
N HIS A 133 1.78 -5.16 20.04
CA HIS A 133 0.97 -4.82 21.24
C HIS A 133 -0.16 -3.79 21.08
N TYR A 134 -0.17 -2.95 20.03
CA TYR A 134 -1.35 -2.21 19.58
C TYR A 134 -1.15 -1.81 18.10
N VAL A 135 -1.61 -2.63 17.16
CA VAL A 135 -1.91 -2.14 15.80
C VAL A 135 -3.42 -1.99 15.71
N ALA A 136 -3.90 -0.75 15.72
CA ALA A 136 -5.30 -0.48 15.38
C ALA A 136 -5.57 -1.04 13.98
N ALA A 137 -6.75 -1.65 13.76
CA ALA A 137 -7.04 -2.36 12.51
C ALA A 137 -6.88 -1.48 11.25
N GLU A 138 -7.13 -0.17 11.38
CA GLU A 138 -6.89 0.88 10.38
C GLU A 138 -5.41 1.02 9.93
N ASN A 139 -4.44 0.58 10.74
CA ASN A 139 -3.01 0.62 10.47
C ASN A 139 -2.45 -0.71 9.92
N VAL A 140 -3.32 -1.69 9.64
CA VAL A 140 -2.96 -2.99 9.06
C VAL A 140 -3.43 -3.03 7.60
N LYS A 141 -2.51 -2.96 6.64
CA LYS A 141 -2.82 -3.30 5.24
C LYS A 141 -2.25 -4.67 4.88
N GLU A 142 -3.13 -5.65 4.77
CA GLU A 142 -2.77 -6.96 4.25
C GLU A 142 -2.50 -6.91 2.73
N ARG A 143 -1.50 -7.68 2.29
CA ARG A 143 -1.13 -7.87 0.88
C ARG A 143 -0.59 -9.30 0.71
N TYR A 144 -0.56 -9.78 -0.53
CA TYR A 144 0.13 -11.01 -0.89
C TYR A 144 1.42 -10.68 -1.65
N VAL A 145 2.48 -11.44 -1.39
CA VAL A 145 3.78 -11.31 -2.06
C VAL A 145 4.26 -12.68 -2.56
N LYS A 146 4.76 -12.73 -3.79
CA LYS A 146 5.36 -13.94 -4.36
C LYS A 146 6.83 -13.99 -3.98
N LEU A 147 7.24 -15.07 -3.31
CA LEU A 147 8.62 -15.37 -2.95
C LEU A 147 9.13 -16.55 -3.81
N TYR A 148 9.65 -16.22 -5.00
CA TYR A 148 9.96 -17.19 -6.05
C TYR A 148 11.00 -18.23 -5.62
N GLU A 149 12.03 -17.88 -4.81
CA GLU A 149 13.05 -18.85 -4.35
C GLU A 149 12.46 -19.99 -3.51
N PHE A 150 11.23 -19.82 -3.01
CA PHE A 150 10.53 -20.80 -2.18
C PHE A 150 9.31 -21.44 -2.87
N PHE A 151 8.95 -20.97 -4.07
CA PHE A 151 7.67 -21.25 -4.75
C PHE A 151 6.48 -20.99 -3.82
N GLU A 152 6.44 -19.81 -3.19
CA GLU A 152 5.44 -19.45 -2.18
C GLU A 152 4.75 -18.12 -2.48
N ILE A 153 3.45 -18.05 -2.18
CA ILE A 153 2.72 -16.81 -1.95
C ILE A 153 2.59 -16.65 -0.44
N CYS A 154 3.03 -15.50 0.09
CA CYS A 154 2.93 -15.17 1.51
C CYS A 154 1.94 -14.03 1.73
N ALA A 155 1.08 -14.18 2.73
CA ALA A 155 0.37 -13.07 3.33
C ALA A 155 1.37 -12.21 4.13
N VAL A 156 1.32 -10.90 3.90
CA VAL A 156 2.11 -9.91 4.64
C VAL A 156 1.24 -8.76 5.10
N GLN A 157 1.57 -8.20 6.25
CA GLN A 157 0.90 -7.01 6.77
C GLN A 157 1.90 -5.85 6.76
N LEU A 158 1.58 -4.81 5.99
CA LEU A 158 2.26 -3.52 6.09
C LEU A 158 1.70 -2.82 7.33
N LEU A 159 2.57 -2.55 8.30
CA LEU A 159 2.20 -1.97 9.59
C LEU A 159 2.66 -0.52 9.66
N ASN A 160 1.72 0.39 9.90
CA ASN A 160 2.01 1.80 10.16
C ASN A 160 2.21 2.01 11.68
N ILE A 161 3.45 1.77 12.16
CA ILE A 161 3.82 1.86 13.58
C ILE A 161 5.18 2.51 13.78
N ASP A 162 5.29 3.38 14.79
CA ASP A 162 6.55 4.06 15.15
C ASP A 162 7.45 3.24 16.09
N ILE A 163 6.92 2.20 16.75
CA ILE A 163 7.60 1.46 17.82
C ILE A 163 7.22 -0.02 17.77
N ILE A 164 8.23 -0.91 17.82
CA ILE A 164 8.06 -2.37 17.98
C ILE A 164 8.54 -2.77 19.39
N ARG A 165 7.74 -3.57 20.11
CA ARG A 165 8.03 -4.05 21.48
C ARG A 165 8.22 -5.56 21.48
N ASN A 166 8.79 -6.11 22.55
CA ASN A 166 8.99 -7.57 22.71
C ASN A 166 9.72 -8.23 21.52
N ALA A 167 10.66 -7.48 20.92
CA ALA A 167 11.29 -7.79 19.65
C ALA A 167 12.79 -7.51 19.67
N PHE A 168 13.52 -8.20 18.79
CA PHE A 168 14.88 -7.80 18.41
C PHE A 168 15.03 -7.72 16.90
N ALA A 169 15.85 -6.77 16.43
CA ALA A 169 16.17 -6.58 15.02
C ALA A 169 17.63 -6.91 14.74
N ILE A 170 17.89 -7.60 13.63
CA ILE A 170 19.23 -7.87 13.11
C ILE A 170 19.35 -7.20 11.74
N GLU A 171 20.17 -6.16 11.65
CA GLU A 171 20.48 -5.50 10.39
C GLU A 171 21.32 -6.40 9.47
N ILE A 172 20.99 -6.40 8.18
CA ILE A 172 21.78 -7.03 7.13
C ILE A 172 22.90 -6.06 6.72
N PRO A 173 24.20 -6.40 6.90
CA PRO A 173 25.29 -5.45 6.70
C PRO A 173 25.49 -4.95 5.26
N ARG A 174 24.94 -5.66 4.27
CA ARG A 174 24.97 -5.27 2.85
C ARG A 174 23.71 -4.51 2.47
N LYS A 175 23.84 -3.58 1.53
CA LYS A 175 22.69 -2.88 0.94
C LYS A 175 21.75 -3.88 0.24
N ILE A 176 20.45 -3.71 0.47
CA ILE A 176 19.36 -4.50 -0.12
C ILE A 176 18.45 -3.53 -0.88
N TYR A 177 18.42 -3.67 -2.20
CA TYR A 177 17.79 -2.74 -3.14
C TYR A 177 16.35 -3.10 -3.50
N SER A 178 15.71 -3.98 -2.72
CA SER A 178 14.40 -4.55 -3.01
C SER A 178 13.71 -4.98 -1.71
N LEU A 179 12.45 -4.59 -1.54
CA LEU A 179 11.61 -5.03 -0.41
C LEU A 179 11.36 -6.53 -0.53
N ASN A 180 11.05 -7.00 -1.74
CA ASN A 180 10.87 -8.42 -2.02
C ASN A 180 12.15 -9.24 -1.71
N ARG A 181 13.35 -8.71 -1.98
CA ARG A 181 14.61 -9.35 -1.57
C ARG A 181 14.82 -9.37 -0.06
N CYS A 182 14.41 -8.33 0.65
CA CYS A 182 14.45 -8.31 2.12
C CYS A 182 13.49 -9.37 2.71
N LEU A 183 12.30 -9.54 2.13
CA LEU A 183 11.34 -10.58 2.50
C LEU A 183 11.90 -12.00 2.27
N HIS A 184 12.56 -12.25 1.13
CA HIS A 184 13.26 -13.52 0.88
C HIS A 184 14.32 -13.84 1.95
N ILE A 185 15.11 -12.82 2.36
CA ILE A 185 16.14 -12.95 3.40
C ILE A 185 15.52 -13.25 4.78
N CYS A 186 14.36 -12.67 5.08
CA CYS A 186 13.59 -13.00 6.28
C CYS A 186 13.04 -14.42 6.22
N ARG A 187 12.29 -14.76 5.15
CA ARG A 187 11.64 -16.07 4.95
C ARG A 187 12.61 -17.25 5.03
N ARG A 188 13.87 -17.07 4.61
CA ARG A 188 14.95 -18.06 4.73
C ARG A 188 15.22 -18.49 6.18
N HIS A 189 14.85 -17.69 7.17
CA HIS A 189 14.99 -17.98 8.59
C HIS A 189 13.61 -18.12 9.23
N THR A 190 13.21 -19.33 9.61
CA THR A 190 11.82 -19.65 9.99
C THR A 190 11.27 -18.88 11.18
N SER A 191 12.12 -18.35 12.06
CA SER A 191 11.71 -17.48 13.19
C SER A 191 11.66 -15.98 12.88
N CYS A 192 11.98 -15.57 11.64
CA CYS A 192 11.85 -14.17 11.23
C CYS A 192 10.37 -13.86 10.93
N ILE A 193 9.79 -12.94 11.71
CA ILE A 193 8.35 -12.65 11.70
C ILE A 193 8.00 -11.29 11.08
N ALA A 194 8.99 -10.42 10.89
CA ALA A 194 8.84 -9.17 10.16
C ALA A 194 10.17 -8.69 9.59
N ILE A 195 10.10 -7.69 8.71
CA ILE A 195 11.25 -6.89 8.28
C ILE A 195 11.03 -5.42 8.57
N LEU A 196 12.15 -4.72 8.80
CA LEU A 196 12.24 -3.27 8.76
C LEU A 196 13.06 -2.90 7.52
N PHE A 197 12.46 -2.21 6.55
CA PHE A 197 13.07 -1.95 5.27
C PHE A 197 13.08 -0.48 4.91
N SER A 198 14.25 0.08 4.61
CA SER A 198 14.39 1.43 4.06
C SER A 198 14.76 1.38 2.59
N GLN A 199 13.87 1.86 1.72
CA GLN A 199 14.18 2.09 0.31
C GLN A 199 15.26 3.18 0.16
N LEU A 200 15.13 4.30 0.88
CA LEU A 200 16.02 5.46 0.82
C LEU A 200 17.50 5.11 1.13
N HIS A 201 17.72 4.23 2.11
CA HIS A 201 19.06 3.83 2.53
C HIS A 201 19.46 2.43 2.07
N HIS A 202 18.59 1.73 1.32
CA HIS A 202 18.71 0.31 0.96
C HIS A 202 19.09 -0.58 2.15
N GLN A 203 18.45 -0.35 3.31
CA GLN A 203 18.69 -1.10 4.55
C GLN A 203 17.57 -2.11 4.78
N CYS A 204 17.95 -3.28 5.27
CA CYS A 204 17.04 -4.38 5.59
C CYS A 204 17.41 -4.90 6.98
N LYS A 205 16.47 -4.93 7.90
CA LYS A 205 16.63 -5.57 9.22
C LYS A 205 15.59 -6.68 9.35
N LYS A 206 16.02 -7.87 9.77
CA LYS A 206 15.13 -8.98 10.14
C LYS A 206 14.64 -8.76 11.56
N ILE A 207 13.35 -8.95 11.82
CA ILE A 207 12.74 -8.83 13.13
C ILE A 207 12.32 -10.22 13.63
N PHE A 208 12.59 -10.46 14.91
CA PHE A 208 12.35 -11.73 15.60
C PHE A 208 11.61 -11.49 16.92
N GLU A 209 10.83 -12.49 17.35
CA GLU A 209 10.20 -12.52 18.67
C GLU A 209 11.25 -12.70 19.77
N GLY A 210 11.20 -11.88 20.83
CA GLY A 210 12.05 -12.07 21.99
C GLY A 210 11.83 -11.05 23.10
N ARG A 211 11.82 -11.49 24.36
CA ARG A 211 11.61 -10.63 25.54
C ARG A 211 12.73 -9.58 25.68
N SER A 212 12.56 -8.44 25.03
CA SER A 212 13.43 -7.26 25.09
C SER A 212 12.79 -6.17 25.94
N SER A 213 13.54 -5.64 26.91
CA SER A 213 13.17 -4.42 27.64
C SER A 213 13.23 -3.17 26.77
N ASN A 214 14.05 -3.19 25.71
CA ASN A 214 14.20 -2.10 24.77
C ASN A 214 13.24 -2.26 23.59
N SER A 215 12.49 -1.21 23.28
CA SER A 215 11.67 -1.14 22.08
C SER A 215 12.49 -0.67 20.87
N ILE A 216 12.21 -1.22 19.69
CA ILE A 216 12.79 -0.79 18.42
C ILE A 216 12.01 0.43 17.95
N SER A 217 12.66 1.58 17.80
CA SER A 217 12.09 2.74 17.12
C SER A 217 12.13 2.53 15.61
N VAL A 218 11.01 2.79 14.94
CA VAL A 218 10.88 2.78 13.48
C VAL A 218 11.15 4.20 12.98
N LEU A 219 12.05 4.35 12.00
CA LEU A 219 12.31 5.65 11.39
C LEU A 219 11.27 5.94 10.29
N ALA A 220 10.94 7.21 10.06
CA ALA A 220 9.91 7.61 9.08
C ALA A 220 10.19 7.21 7.62
N HIS A 221 11.40 6.73 7.31
CA HIS A 221 11.80 6.20 6.00
C HIS A 221 11.93 4.66 5.97
N GLU A 222 11.51 3.99 7.04
CA GLU A 222 11.48 2.54 7.19
C GLU A 222 10.04 2.03 7.15
N MET A 223 9.81 0.95 6.41
CA MET A 223 8.54 0.24 6.38
C MET A 223 8.64 -1.01 7.25
N VAL A 224 7.65 -1.23 8.12
CA VAL A 224 7.48 -2.49 8.85
C VAL A 224 6.57 -3.41 8.02
N VAL A 225 7.10 -4.57 7.62
CA VAL A 225 6.32 -5.60 6.92
C VAL A 225 6.37 -6.88 7.73
N ALA A 226 5.26 -7.23 8.38
CA ALA A 226 5.12 -8.49 9.09
C ALA A 226 4.82 -9.63 8.11
N LEU A 227 5.56 -10.73 8.25
CA LEU A 227 5.37 -11.96 7.49
C LEU A 227 4.38 -12.84 8.25
N LYS A 228 3.28 -13.23 7.61
CA LYS A 228 2.26 -14.11 8.18
C LYS A 228 2.44 -15.51 7.60
N GLU A 229 1.36 -16.08 7.06
CA GLU A 229 1.36 -17.43 6.49
C GLU A 229 1.88 -17.42 5.05
N CYS A 230 2.53 -18.50 4.65
CA CYS A 230 3.03 -18.73 3.31
C CYS A 230 2.54 -20.08 2.79
N TYR A 231 1.99 -20.10 1.58
CA TYR A 231 1.43 -21.29 0.93
C TYR A 231 2.21 -21.58 -0.35
N LYS A 232 2.29 -22.86 -0.74
CA LYS A 232 2.96 -23.25 -1.99
C LYS A 232 2.14 -22.80 -3.20
N ASP A 233 2.81 -22.15 -4.13
CA ASP A 233 2.25 -21.62 -5.38
C ASP A 233 2.83 -22.42 -6.56
N ARG A 234 2.03 -23.41 -7.01
CA ARG A 234 2.26 -24.28 -8.18
C ARG A 234 3.72 -24.72 -8.36
N PRO A 235 4.34 -25.35 -7.34
CA PRO A 235 5.77 -25.67 -7.36
C PRO A 235 6.16 -26.60 -8.52
N ASP A 236 5.28 -27.51 -8.93
CA ASP A 236 5.55 -28.41 -10.07
C ASP A 236 5.58 -27.66 -11.40
N GLU A 237 4.66 -26.71 -11.64
CA GLU A 237 4.66 -25.85 -12.83
C GLU A 237 5.94 -25.01 -12.94
N ARG A 238 6.51 -24.62 -11.79
CA ARG A 238 7.64 -23.69 -11.68
C ARG A 238 9.02 -24.34 -11.57
N LYS A 239 9.08 -25.62 -11.19
CA LYS A 239 10.29 -26.39 -10.86
C LYS A 239 11.44 -26.27 -11.86
N CYS A 240 11.13 -26.07 -13.14
CA CYS A 240 12.11 -26.02 -14.23
C CYS A 240 12.30 -24.61 -14.82
N ASN A 241 11.63 -23.58 -14.30
CA ASN A 241 11.70 -22.21 -14.82
C ASN A 241 13.13 -21.64 -14.67
N THR A 242 13.43 -20.59 -15.43
CA THR A 242 14.69 -19.85 -15.26
C THR A 242 14.56 -18.85 -14.11
N GLU A 243 15.69 -18.35 -13.62
CA GLU A 243 15.71 -17.17 -12.73
C GLU A 243 14.85 -16.03 -13.31
N PRO A 244 14.11 -15.29 -12.47
CA PRO A 244 13.26 -14.20 -12.93
C PRO A 244 14.01 -13.13 -13.71
N LEU A 245 13.37 -12.61 -14.75
CA LEU A 245 13.87 -11.43 -15.46
C LEU A 245 13.45 -10.17 -14.70
N ILE A 246 14.38 -9.23 -14.56
CA ILE A 246 14.15 -7.96 -13.87
C ILE A 246 14.15 -6.84 -14.91
N TYR A 247 13.05 -6.10 -14.99
CA TYR A 247 12.85 -4.97 -15.89
C TYR A 247 12.69 -3.68 -15.09
N TYR A 248 13.26 -2.59 -15.60
CA TYR A 248 12.98 -1.23 -15.15
C TYR A 248 12.05 -0.55 -16.15
N PHE A 249 10.94 -0.01 -15.68
CA PHE A 249 10.01 0.78 -16.48
C PHE A 249 10.17 2.25 -16.09
N LYS A 250 10.69 3.05 -17.02
CA LYS A 250 10.99 4.47 -16.77
C LYS A 250 9.70 5.29 -16.58
N GLU A 251 8.64 4.84 -17.22
CA GLU A 251 7.32 5.43 -17.26
C GLU A 251 6.62 5.40 -15.89
N THR A 252 6.78 4.32 -15.12
CA THR A 252 6.23 4.21 -13.75
C THR A 252 7.28 4.36 -12.65
N GLN A 253 8.57 4.39 -13.00
CA GLN A 253 9.71 4.33 -12.06
C GLN A 253 9.67 3.08 -11.17
N GLU A 254 9.32 1.95 -11.77
CA GLU A 254 9.22 0.66 -11.09
C GLU A 254 10.21 -0.36 -11.63
N ILE A 255 10.62 -1.24 -10.72
CA ILE A 255 11.41 -2.43 -10.97
C ILE A 255 10.46 -3.60 -10.81
N CYS A 256 10.25 -4.35 -11.90
CA CYS A 256 9.36 -5.50 -11.92
C CYS A 256 10.14 -6.77 -12.19
N ALA A 257 9.88 -7.82 -11.41
CA ALA A 257 10.40 -9.15 -11.64
C ALA A 257 9.32 -10.04 -12.28
N VAL A 258 9.70 -10.80 -13.30
CA VAL A 258 8.80 -11.69 -14.04
C VAL A 258 9.40 -13.08 -14.19
N GLU A 259 8.57 -14.11 -14.01
CA GLU A 259 8.98 -15.51 -14.12
C GLU A 259 8.53 -16.10 -15.46
N ILE A 260 9.46 -16.62 -16.27
CA ILE A 260 9.14 -17.28 -17.54
C ILE A 260 8.87 -18.76 -17.29
N TYR A 261 7.68 -19.22 -17.68
CA TYR A 261 7.28 -20.60 -17.53
C TYR A 261 7.78 -21.49 -18.68
N LYS A 262 8.34 -22.65 -18.34
CA LYS A 262 8.69 -23.70 -19.32
C LYS A 262 7.57 -24.72 -19.54
N GLN A 263 6.67 -24.89 -18.57
CA GLN A 263 5.50 -25.74 -18.73
C GLN A 263 4.47 -25.08 -19.65
N LYS A 264 3.70 -25.89 -20.38
CA LYS A 264 2.68 -25.40 -21.32
C LYS A 264 1.26 -25.47 -20.78
N ASN A 265 0.97 -26.37 -19.83
CA ASN A 265 -0.34 -26.48 -19.20
C ASN A 265 -0.24 -25.82 -17.84
N LEU A 266 -0.85 -24.64 -17.69
CA LEU A 266 -0.74 -23.81 -16.49
C LEU A 266 -2.13 -23.65 -15.85
N THR A 267 -2.26 -23.96 -14.57
CA THR A 267 -3.55 -23.90 -13.86
C THR A 267 -3.89 -22.48 -13.39
N SER A 268 -5.20 -22.21 -13.28
CA SER A 268 -5.76 -20.99 -12.69
C SER A 268 -5.48 -19.70 -13.48
N TRP A 269 -5.56 -19.76 -14.82
CA TRP A 269 -5.31 -18.63 -15.73
C TRP A 269 -6.38 -18.45 -16.81
N GLU A 270 -6.79 -17.20 -17.06
CA GLU A 270 -7.69 -16.79 -18.15
C GLU A 270 -7.12 -15.61 -18.96
N VAL A 271 -7.27 -15.63 -20.29
CA VAL A 271 -6.94 -14.49 -21.15
C VAL A 271 -8.01 -13.41 -21.01
N MET A 272 -7.64 -12.26 -20.45
CA MET A 272 -8.55 -11.11 -20.30
C MET A 272 -8.58 -10.19 -21.53
N ALA A 273 -7.48 -10.09 -22.28
CA ALA A 273 -7.39 -9.26 -23.48
C ALA A 273 -6.34 -9.76 -24.47
N ILE A 274 -6.56 -9.47 -25.76
CA ILE A 274 -5.63 -9.75 -26.85
C ILE A 274 -5.28 -8.43 -27.53
N ASN A 275 -4.01 -8.04 -27.48
CA ASN A 275 -3.48 -6.88 -28.18
C ASN A 275 -2.63 -7.33 -29.37
N LYS A 276 -2.87 -6.74 -30.54
CA LYS A 276 -2.08 -6.96 -31.76
C LYS A 276 -1.03 -5.88 -31.92
N ASP A 277 -0.05 -6.15 -32.79
CA ASP A 277 1.02 -5.22 -33.19
C ASP A 277 1.86 -4.65 -32.03
N VAL A 278 1.96 -5.40 -30.91
CA VAL A 278 2.79 -5.03 -29.76
C VAL A 278 4.27 -5.22 -30.11
N SER A 279 5.06 -4.15 -29.94
CA SER A 279 6.40 -4.03 -30.53
C SER A 279 7.40 -5.10 -30.07
N ASN A 280 7.33 -5.52 -28.81
CA ASN A 280 8.20 -6.53 -28.20
C ASN A 280 7.61 -7.05 -26.87
N PHE A 281 8.26 -8.07 -26.30
CA PHE A 281 7.90 -8.69 -25.02
C PHE A 281 7.82 -7.69 -23.84
N GLN A 282 8.77 -6.75 -23.72
CA GLN A 282 8.77 -5.75 -22.64
C GLN A 282 7.60 -4.76 -22.78
N ALA A 283 7.21 -4.40 -24.00
CA ALA A 283 6.01 -3.59 -24.24
C ALA A 283 4.71 -4.35 -23.95
N CYS A 284 4.71 -5.68 -24.07
CA CYS A 284 3.60 -6.53 -23.63
C CYS A 284 3.53 -6.59 -22.09
N LEU A 285 4.67 -6.76 -21.41
CA LEU A 285 4.74 -6.68 -19.94
C LEU A 285 4.24 -5.33 -19.42
N PHE A 286 4.68 -4.22 -20.01
CA PHE A 286 4.25 -2.88 -19.57
C PHE A 286 2.73 -2.71 -19.64
N LYS A 287 2.08 -3.26 -20.68
CA LYS A 287 0.61 -3.27 -20.80
C LYS A 287 -0.09 -4.08 -19.72
N CYS A 288 0.56 -5.12 -19.19
CA CYS A 288 0.07 -5.88 -18.04
C CYS A 288 0.24 -5.09 -16.75
N ILE A 289 1.43 -4.55 -16.49
CA ILE A 289 1.78 -3.84 -15.25
C ILE A 289 0.88 -2.61 -15.01
N ILE A 290 0.54 -1.85 -16.06
CA ILE A 290 -0.39 -0.70 -15.94
C ILE A 290 -1.88 -1.11 -15.84
N ASN A 291 -2.19 -2.41 -15.83
CA ASN A 291 -3.53 -2.96 -15.73
C ASN A 291 -3.68 -3.77 -14.43
N SER A 292 -4.44 -3.24 -13.48
CA SER A 292 -4.60 -3.81 -12.13
C SER A 292 -5.23 -5.21 -12.05
N GLU A 293 -5.82 -5.71 -13.14
CA GLU A 293 -6.36 -7.08 -13.21
C GLU A 293 -5.38 -8.08 -13.86
N CYS A 294 -4.32 -7.59 -14.52
CA CYS A 294 -3.37 -8.45 -15.22
C CYS A 294 -2.29 -8.96 -14.25
N ASN A 295 -1.95 -10.24 -14.35
CA ASN A 295 -0.86 -10.84 -13.55
C ASN A 295 0.09 -11.71 -14.37
N ALA A 296 -0.21 -11.96 -15.64
CA ALA A 296 0.67 -12.66 -16.56
C ALA A 296 0.45 -12.19 -18.00
N ILE A 297 1.40 -12.53 -18.87
CA ILE A 297 1.27 -12.35 -20.32
C ILE A 297 1.57 -13.65 -21.06
N ASN A 298 1.04 -13.76 -22.27
CA ASN A 298 1.59 -14.67 -23.28
C ASN A 298 1.90 -13.89 -24.56
N TYR A 299 3.18 -13.79 -24.92
CA TYR A 299 3.65 -12.99 -26.05
C TYR A 299 4.09 -13.87 -27.23
N PHE A 300 3.70 -13.47 -28.44
CA PHE A 300 4.00 -14.16 -29.68
C PHE A 300 4.97 -13.36 -30.56
N PRO A 301 5.89 -14.01 -31.30
CA PRO A 301 6.72 -13.39 -32.34
C PRO A 301 5.92 -12.69 -33.44
N THR A 302 4.64 -13.05 -33.62
CA THR A 302 3.67 -12.37 -34.50
C THR A 302 3.22 -11.00 -33.96
N LYS A 303 3.79 -10.51 -32.86
CA LYS A 303 3.43 -9.27 -32.15
C LYS A 303 2.04 -9.30 -31.50
N GLU A 304 1.48 -10.48 -31.31
CA GLU A 304 0.30 -10.67 -30.48
C GLU A 304 0.71 -10.79 -29.00
N CYS A 305 -0.05 -10.12 -28.14
CA CYS A 305 0.19 -10.03 -26.70
C CYS A 305 -1.13 -10.35 -26.00
N HIS A 306 -1.18 -11.49 -25.32
CA HIS A 306 -2.31 -11.85 -24.46
C HIS A 306 -2.02 -11.32 -23.07
N LEU A 307 -2.93 -10.50 -22.53
CA LEU A 307 -2.96 -10.15 -21.11
C LEU A 307 -3.78 -11.22 -20.39
N ILE A 308 -3.24 -11.72 -19.28
CA ILE A 308 -3.75 -12.89 -18.58
C ILE A 308 -3.93 -12.55 -17.10
N LYS A 309 -5.06 -12.97 -16.54
CA LYS A 309 -5.44 -12.76 -15.15
C LYS A 309 -5.65 -14.11 -14.44
N PRO A 310 -5.64 -14.14 -13.10
CA PRO A 310 -5.98 -15.34 -12.33
C PRO A 310 -7.43 -15.78 -12.62
N ALA A 311 -7.65 -17.09 -12.58
CA ALA A 311 -8.95 -17.73 -12.77
C ALA A 311 -9.13 -18.89 -11.78
N ASP A 312 -10.32 -19.50 -11.74
CA ASP A 312 -10.58 -20.67 -10.89
C ASP A 312 -9.69 -21.88 -11.29
N GLU A 313 -9.48 -22.81 -10.36
CA GLU A 313 -8.65 -24.01 -10.56
C GLU A 313 -9.12 -24.92 -11.71
N SER A 314 -10.38 -24.78 -12.15
CA SER A 314 -10.95 -25.48 -13.30
C SER A 314 -10.42 -24.98 -14.65
N TYR A 315 -9.81 -23.79 -14.70
CA TYR A 315 -9.23 -23.22 -15.91
C TYR A 315 -7.77 -23.66 -16.08
N THR A 316 -7.43 -24.10 -17.28
CA THR A 316 -6.04 -24.41 -17.69
C THR A 316 -5.70 -23.60 -18.93
N PHE A 317 -4.71 -22.71 -18.81
CA PHE A 317 -4.14 -22.02 -19.96
C PHE A 317 -3.12 -22.93 -20.65
N ILE A 318 -3.25 -23.06 -21.98
CA ILE A 318 -2.33 -23.84 -22.81
C ILE A 318 -1.44 -22.87 -23.58
N VAL A 319 -0.20 -22.70 -23.11
CA VAL A 319 0.86 -21.92 -23.78
C VAL A 319 1.10 -22.50 -25.17
N LYS A 320 0.92 -21.68 -26.20
CA LYS A 320 1.05 -22.10 -27.59
C LYS A 320 2.52 -22.25 -27.99
N ASP A 321 2.77 -23.11 -28.97
CA ASP A 321 4.09 -23.23 -29.58
C ASP A 321 4.56 -21.87 -30.13
N ASN A 322 5.87 -21.61 -30.00
CA ASN A 322 6.49 -20.33 -30.33
C ASN A 322 5.84 -19.11 -29.62
N SER A 323 5.32 -19.26 -28.40
CA SER A 323 4.95 -18.14 -27.53
C SER A 323 5.65 -18.23 -26.16
N ILE A 324 5.76 -17.09 -25.47
CA ILE A 324 6.42 -16.98 -24.16
C ILE A 324 5.39 -16.53 -23.15
N PHE A 325 5.07 -17.43 -22.21
CA PHE A 325 4.30 -17.11 -21.02
C PHE A 325 5.21 -16.54 -19.93
N ALA A 326 4.82 -15.43 -19.32
CA ALA A 326 5.52 -14.86 -18.19
C ALA A 326 4.54 -14.32 -17.13
N GLU A 327 4.76 -14.68 -15.88
CA GLU A 327 4.00 -14.22 -14.72
C GLU A 327 4.71 -13.04 -14.04
N GLU A 328 3.96 -12.02 -13.63
CA GLU A 328 4.46 -10.96 -12.77
C GLU A 328 4.61 -11.47 -11.33
N LEU A 329 5.82 -11.34 -10.77
CA LEU A 329 6.11 -11.70 -9.38
C LEU A 329 5.85 -10.52 -8.44
N TYR A 330 6.34 -9.35 -8.81
CA TYR A 330 6.13 -8.07 -8.14
C TYR A 330 6.59 -6.91 -9.02
N CYS A 331 6.02 -5.74 -8.80
CA CYS A 331 6.59 -4.44 -9.12
C CYS A 331 6.81 -3.64 -7.83
N GLU A 332 7.94 -2.93 -7.74
CA GLU A 332 8.26 -2.03 -6.63
C GLU A 332 8.95 -0.75 -7.13
N SER A 333 8.68 0.39 -6.51
CA SER A 333 9.28 1.67 -6.91
C SER A 333 10.80 1.66 -6.72
N GLY A 334 11.55 2.12 -7.73
CA GLY A 334 13.00 2.10 -7.71
C GLY A 334 13.60 2.79 -8.92
N THR A 335 14.92 2.70 -9.06
CA THR A 335 15.68 3.34 -10.12
C THR A 335 16.42 2.32 -10.98
N LEU A 336 16.85 2.73 -12.19
CA LEU A 336 17.74 1.93 -13.01
C LEU A 336 19.06 1.59 -12.30
N VAL A 337 19.53 2.44 -11.38
CA VAL A 337 20.74 2.19 -10.59
C VAL A 337 20.53 1.00 -9.64
N ASP A 338 19.34 0.87 -9.05
CA ASP A 338 19.01 -0.23 -8.15
C ASP A 338 19.02 -1.58 -8.89
N VAL A 339 18.47 -1.65 -10.11
CA VAL A 339 18.56 -2.87 -10.96
C VAL A 339 20.01 -3.27 -11.25
N ILE A 340 20.89 -2.30 -11.51
CA ILE A 340 22.31 -2.57 -11.74
C ILE A 340 23.00 -3.08 -10.46
N ARG A 341 22.55 -2.62 -9.28
CA ARG A 341 23.08 -2.98 -7.95
C ARG A 341 22.49 -4.26 -7.36
N GLN A 342 21.44 -4.82 -7.95
CA GLN A 342 20.84 -6.11 -7.55
C GLN A 342 21.58 -7.34 -8.10
N LYS A 343 22.48 -7.15 -9.09
CA LYS A 343 23.37 -8.17 -9.65
C LYS A 343 24.68 -8.26 -8.86
#